data_AF-A0A957Z7E5-F1
#
_entry.id   AF-A0A957Z7E5-F1
#
_cell.length_a   1.000
_cell.length_b   1.000
_cell.length_c   1.000
_cell.angle_alpha   90.00
_cell.angle_beta   90.00
_cell.angle_gamma   90.00
#
_symmetry.space_group_name_H-M   'P 1'
#
loop_
_entity.id
_entity.type
_entity.pdbx_description
1 polymer ?
#
loop_
_entity_poly.entity_id
_entity_poly.type
_entity_poly.pdbx_seq_one_letter_code
_entity_poly.pdbx_strand_id
1 'polypeptide(L)'
;LAEAGITLNLAPVVDVKVNPNSPIIARVERSFSADPEVVAAQAEAFIDAHHEQGVKCTLKHFPGHGSAIGDTHLGFTDVTATWGDGELLPYRHLIGQGKADAIMTAHIFNANLDPELPATLSPAVITGLLREQLGYDGVVISDDIQMRGITDLFKVEKAIELALVAGVDMIAVANNLTYSGTIADRFFTTV
;
A
#
# COMPACT_ATOMS: atom_id res chain seq x y z
N LEU A 1 -10.35 3.77 -19.03
CA LEU A 1 -10.81 4.01 -17.63
C LEU A 1 -11.82 5.14 -17.59
N ALA A 2 -11.44 6.35 -18.01
CA ALA A 2 -12.33 7.52 -18.00
C ALA A 2 -13.66 7.31 -18.74
N GLU A 3 -13.63 6.73 -19.94
CA GLU A 3 -14.87 6.42 -20.71
C GLU A 3 -15.83 5.47 -19.98
N ALA A 4 -15.32 4.65 -19.06
CA ALA A 4 -16.11 3.75 -18.22
C ALA A 4 -16.54 4.40 -16.88
N GLY A 5 -16.29 5.70 -16.69
CA GLY A 5 -16.63 6.44 -15.47
C GLY A 5 -15.69 6.23 -14.29
N ILE A 6 -14.54 5.57 -14.47
CA ILE A 6 -13.55 5.34 -13.42
C ILE A 6 -12.66 6.57 -13.26
N THR A 7 -12.62 7.14 -12.05
CA THR A 7 -11.86 8.36 -11.72
C THR A 7 -10.61 8.12 -10.88
N LEU A 8 -10.42 6.92 -10.35
CA LEU A 8 -9.24 6.52 -9.58
C LEU A 8 -8.76 5.14 -10.04
N ASN A 9 -7.48 5.05 -10.39
CA ASN A 9 -6.81 3.79 -10.68
C ASN A 9 -5.91 3.40 -9.50
N LEU A 10 -6.04 2.17 -9.00
CA LEU A 10 -5.18 1.62 -7.93
C LEU A 10 -3.82 1.19 -8.52
N ALA A 11 -3.12 2.13 -9.13
CA ALA A 11 -1.85 2.01 -9.84
C ALA A 11 -1.21 3.41 -9.96
N PRO A 12 0.11 3.54 -10.16
CA PRO A 12 1.07 2.48 -10.47
C PRO A 12 1.60 1.72 -9.24
N VAL A 13 2.14 0.53 -9.51
CA VAL A 13 3.02 -0.16 -8.56
C VAL A 13 4.37 0.56 -8.56
N VAL A 14 4.80 0.99 -7.38
CA VAL A 14 6.11 1.65 -7.16
C VAL A 14 7.05 0.82 -6.30
N ASP A 15 6.69 -0.43 -6.04
CA ASP A 15 7.57 -1.41 -5.39
C ASP A 15 8.82 -1.64 -6.25
N VAL A 16 10.00 -1.55 -5.64
CA VAL A 16 11.29 -1.78 -6.31
C VAL A 16 11.62 -3.26 -6.24
N LYS A 17 11.76 -3.98 -7.36
CA LYS A 17 12.02 -5.45 -7.33
C LYS A 17 13.44 -5.81 -6.87
N VAL A 18 13.78 -5.45 -5.63
CA VAL A 18 15.03 -5.76 -4.92
C VAL A 18 15.21 -7.27 -4.80
N ASN A 19 14.14 -7.99 -4.43
CA ASN A 19 14.13 -9.44 -4.49
C ASN A 19 13.57 -9.90 -5.84
N PRO A 20 14.41 -10.44 -6.76
CA PRO A 20 13.94 -10.92 -8.07
C PRO A 20 12.97 -12.12 -7.95
N ASN A 21 12.92 -12.77 -6.78
CA ASN A 21 12.01 -13.87 -6.49
C ASN A 21 10.77 -13.45 -5.69
N SER A 22 10.56 -12.16 -5.42
CA SER A 22 9.34 -11.70 -4.73
C SER A 22 8.11 -12.20 -5.48
N PRO A 23 7.20 -12.96 -4.82
CA PRO A 23 6.12 -13.67 -5.49
C PRO A 23 5.08 -12.72 -6.08
N ILE A 24 4.86 -11.58 -5.42
CA ILE A 24 3.78 -10.64 -5.75
C ILE A 24 4.24 -9.43 -6.56
N ILE A 25 5.54 -9.14 -6.57
CA ILE A 25 6.10 -7.97 -7.28
C ILE A 25 6.94 -8.38 -8.49
N ALA A 26 7.98 -9.18 -8.27
CA ALA A 26 8.97 -9.47 -9.31
C ALA A 26 8.50 -10.59 -10.25
N ARG A 27 8.03 -11.72 -9.70
CA ARG A 27 7.68 -12.91 -10.49
C ARG A 27 6.48 -12.73 -11.42
N VAL A 28 5.58 -11.82 -11.06
CA VAL A 28 4.39 -11.47 -11.84
C VAL A 28 4.59 -10.16 -12.62
N GLU A 29 5.83 -9.69 -12.74
CA GLU A 29 6.24 -8.57 -13.60
C GLU A 29 5.47 -7.26 -13.31
N ARG A 30 5.16 -7.00 -12.04
CA ARG A 30 4.41 -5.79 -11.62
C ARG A 30 5.31 -4.59 -11.36
N SER A 31 6.58 -4.79 -11.04
CA SER A 31 7.54 -3.71 -10.84
C SER A 31 8.27 -3.33 -12.13
N PHE A 32 8.34 -2.04 -12.40
CA PHE A 32 9.04 -1.48 -13.56
C PHE A 32 10.53 -1.85 -13.58
N SER A 33 11.23 -1.83 -12.44
CA SER A 33 12.68 -2.02 -12.39
C SER A 33 13.19 -2.42 -11.00
N ALA A 34 14.38 -3.02 -10.96
CA ALA A 34 15.14 -3.20 -9.72
C ALA A 34 15.87 -1.90 -9.31
N ASP A 35 15.97 -0.94 -10.24
CA ASP A 35 16.50 0.39 -9.99
C ASP A 35 15.37 1.33 -9.55
N PRO A 36 15.42 1.87 -8.31
CA PRO A 36 14.38 2.75 -7.78
C PRO A 36 14.19 4.04 -8.60
N GLU A 37 15.24 4.58 -9.22
CA GLU A 37 15.14 5.80 -10.05
C GLU A 37 14.34 5.51 -11.33
N VAL A 38 14.56 4.34 -11.92
CA VAL A 38 13.77 3.89 -13.07
C VAL A 38 12.31 3.66 -12.67
N VAL A 39 12.05 3.11 -11.49
CA VAL A 39 10.67 2.95 -10.98
C VAL A 39 9.99 4.31 -10.82
N ALA A 40 10.66 5.30 -10.23
CA ALA A 40 10.13 6.64 -10.06
C ALA A 40 9.80 7.30 -11.42
N ALA A 41 10.72 7.27 -12.37
CA ALA A 41 10.53 7.87 -13.69
C ALA A 41 9.39 7.22 -14.50
N GLN A 42 9.27 5.89 -14.46
CA GLN A 42 8.18 5.18 -15.15
C GLN A 42 6.83 5.41 -14.48
N ALA A 43 6.81 5.46 -13.14
CA ALA A 43 5.60 5.78 -12.39
C ALA A 43 5.13 7.23 -12.64
N GLU A 44 6.05 8.21 -12.71
CA GLU A 44 5.71 9.59 -13.08
C GLU A 44 5.05 9.65 -14.45
N ALA A 45 5.65 9.03 -15.48
CA ALA A 45 5.07 8.99 -16.82
C ALA A 45 3.69 8.30 -16.86
N PHE A 46 3.50 7.24 -16.06
CA PHE A 46 2.21 6.56 -15.93
C PHE A 46 1.14 7.48 -15.32
N ILE A 47 1.51 8.21 -14.27
CA ILE A 47 0.63 9.15 -13.55
C ILE A 47 0.22 10.28 -14.50
N ASP A 48 1.17 10.88 -15.21
CA ASP A 48 0.90 11.98 -16.12
C ASP A 48 -0.08 11.58 -17.23
N ALA A 49 0.09 10.40 -17.81
CA ALA A 49 -0.83 9.87 -18.81
C ALA A 49 -2.25 9.62 -18.25
N HIS A 50 -2.39 9.25 -16.97
CA HIS A 50 -3.70 9.10 -16.32
C HIS A 50 -4.33 10.46 -16.01
N HIS A 51 -3.54 11.41 -15.53
CA HIS A 51 -3.96 12.78 -15.24
C HIS A 51 -4.47 13.49 -16.48
N GLU A 52 -3.83 13.31 -17.64
CA GLU A 52 -4.31 13.83 -18.94
C GLU A 52 -5.72 13.36 -19.30
N GLN A 53 -6.11 12.19 -18.80
CA GLN A 53 -7.45 11.60 -19.01
C GLN A 53 -8.40 11.87 -17.84
N GLY A 54 -7.99 12.69 -16.85
CA GLY A 54 -8.79 13.00 -15.66
C GLY A 54 -8.93 11.84 -14.67
N VAL A 55 -8.01 10.87 -14.69
CA VAL A 55 -7.99 9.71 -13.78
C VAL A 55 -6.86 9.89 -12.78
N LYS A 56 -7.18 9.82 -11.48
CA LYS A 56 -6.19 9.85 -10.39
C LYS A 56 -5.49 8.50 -10.24
N CYS A 57 -4.31 8.52 -9.62
CA CYS A 57 -3.49 7.33 -9.39
C CYS A 57 -3.31 7.01 -7.90
N THR A 58 -2.91 5.79 -7.59
CA THR A 58 -2.58 5.35 -6.23
C THR A 58 -1.25 4.62 -6.24
N LEU A 59 -0.23 5.20 -5.61
CA LEU A 59 1.06 4.55 -5.47
C LEU A 59 0.92 3.36 -4.52
N LYS A 60 1.52 2.21 -4.86
CA LYS A 60 1.44 1.02 -4.01
C LYS A 60 2.65 0.08 -4.10
N HIS A 61 3.00 -0.64 -3.03
CA HIS A 61 2.31 -0.73 -1.72
C HIS A 61 3.25 -0.25 -0.60
N PHE A 62 2.88 0.82 0.10
CA PHE A 62 3.76 1.49 1.06
C PHE A 62 3.97 0.63 2.32
N PRO A 63 5.20 0.49 2.88
CA PRO A 63 6.45 1.22 2.56
C PRO A 63 7.37 0.53 1.53
N GLY A 64 6.85 -0.34 0.68
CA GLY A 64 7.60 -1.11 -0.31
C GLY A 64 7.50 -2.62 -0.05
N HIS A 65 6.99 -3.35 -1.03
CA HIS A 65 6.79 -4.81 -1.00
C HIS A 65 7.83 -5.59 -1.82
N GLY A 66 8.77 -4.86 -2.44
CA GLY A 66 9.63 -5.41 -3.48
C GLY A 66 10.74 -6.33 -2.96
N SER A 67 11.07 -6.24 -1.67
CA SER A 67 12.00 -7.15 -0.98
C SER A 67 11.34 -8.39 -0.39
N ALA A 68 10.00 -8.51 -0.42
CA ALA A 68 9.29 -9.60 0.22
C ALA A 68 9.74 -10.98 -0.26
N ILE A 69 9.89 -11.92 0.68
CA ILE A 69 10.19 -13.34 0.41
C ILE A 69 8.90 -14.16 0.39
N GLY A 70 7.88 -13.75 1.15
CA GLY A 70 6.57 -14.40 1.26
C GLY A 70 5.49 -13.73 0.41
N ASP A 71 4.33 -14.40 0.32
CA ASP A 71 3.13 -13.87 -0.33
C ASP A 71 2.11 -13.43 0.73
N THR A 72 1.78 -12.14 0.75
CA THR A 72 0.79 -11.55 1.69
C THR A 72 -0.63 -12.06 1.51
N HIS A 73 -0.97 -12.65 0.35
CA HIS A 73 -2.26 -13.31 0.13
C HIS A 73 -2.33 -14.69 0.84
N LEU A 74 -1.17 -15.28 1.13
CA LEU A 74 -1.04 -16.61 1.71
C LEU A 74 -0.73 -16.59 3.21
N GLY A 75 -0.30 -15.45 3.76
CA GLY A 75 -0.11 -15.26 5.20
C GLY A 75 0.75 -14.05 5.54
N PHE A 76 1.20 -14.00 6.79
CA PHE A 76 2.11 -12.98 7.31
C PHE A 76 3.42 -12.89 6.51
N THR A 77 3.79 -11.68 6.07
CA THR A 77 5.02 -11.43 5.32
C THR A 77 5.95 -10.53 6.13
N ASP A 78 7.03 -11.11 6.64
CA ASP A 78 8.07 -10.42 7.38
C ASP A 78 9.19 -9.97 6.41
N VAL A 79 9.47 -8.67 6.40
CA VAL A 79 10.53 -8.05 5.59
C VAL A 79 11.62 -7.41 6.47
N THR A 80 11.65 -7.69 7.77
CA THR A 80 12.60 -7.09 8.74
C THR A 80 14.06 -7.17 8.29
N ALA A 81 14.46 -8.32 7.71
CA ALA A 81 15.83 -8.56 7.28
C ALA A 81 16.12 -8.15 5.82
N THR A 82 15.09 -7.85 5.02
CA THR A 82 15.22 -7.67 3.57
C THR A 82 14.84 -6.27 3.09
N TRP A 83 13.93 -5.61 3.80
CA TRP A 83 13.50 -4.26 3.48
C TRP A 83 14.64 -3.28 3.73
N GLY A 84 14.77 -2.32 2.83
CA GLY A 84 15.74 -1.24 2.95
C GLY A 84 15.14 0.09 2.52
N ASP A 85 15.74 1.16 3.04
CA ASP A 85 15.31 2.54 2.82
C ASP A 85 15.23 2.94 1.33
N GLY A 86 15.98 2.27 0.46
CA GLY A 86 15.92 2.47 -0.99
C GLY A 86 14.54 2.17 -1.61
N GLU A 87 13.71 1.35 -0.97
CA GLU A 87 12.32 1.10 -1.41
C GLU A 87 11.42 2.34 -1.23
N LEU A 88 11.82 3.31 -0.39
CA LEU A 88 11.11 4.58 -0.22
C LEU A 88 11.44 5.62 -1.28
N LEU A 89 12.46 5.40 -2.11
CA LEU A 89 12.90 6.40 -3.09
C LEU A 89 11.78 6.79 -4.07
N PRO A 90 11.04 5.86 -4.71
CA PRO A 90 9.93 6.24 -5.58
C PRO A 90 8.87 7.08 -4.86
N TYR A 91 8.56 6.75 -3.61
CA TYR A 91 7.61 7.53 -2.80
C TYR A 91 8.12 8.93 -2.53
N ARG A 92 9.36 9.10 -2.05
CA ARG A 92 9.98 10.42 -1.80
C ARG A 92 9.96 11.29 -3.05
N HIS A 93 10.34 10.70 -4.18
CA HIS A 93 10.41 11.40 -5.45
C HIS A 93 9.03 11.93 -5.87
N LEU A 94 8.04 11.04 -5.94
CA LEU A 94 6.70 11.36 -6.43
C LEU A 94 5.90 12.24 -5.46
N ILE A 95 6.09 12.07 -4.15
CA ILE A 95 5.53 12.98 -3.13
C ILE A 95 6.17 14.36 -3.28
N GLY A 96 7.49 14.45 -3.39
CA GLY A 96 8.21 15.72 -3.51
C GLY A 96 7.87 16.52 -4.78
N GLN A 97 7.43 15.84 -5.83
CA GLN A 97 6.93 16.46 -7.07
C GLN A 97 5.42 16.79 -7.02
N GLY A 98 4.70 16.39 -5.96
CA GLY A 98 3.25 16.55 -5.87
C GLY A 98 2.44 15.63 -6.80
N LYS A 99 2.99 14.48 -7.19
CA LYS A 99 2.38 13.53 -8.14
C LYS A 99 1.52 12.45 -7.48
N ALA A 100 1.64 12.26 -6.16
CA ALA A 100 0.94 11.20 -5.44
C ALA A 100 -0.49 11.60 -5.03
N ASP A 101 -1.52 11.27 -5.84
CA ASP A 101 -2.92 11.57 -5.45
C ASP A 101 -3.39 10.77 -4.23
N ALA A 102 -3.00 9.50 -4.17
CA ALA A 102 -3.29 8.56 -3.10
C ALA A 102 -2.13 7.58 -2.91
N ILE A 103 -2.02 7.00 -1.71
CA ILE A 103 -1.04 5.94 -1.40
C ILE A 103 -1.77 4.76 -0.76
N MET A 104 -1.54 3.57 -1.30
CA MET A 104 -2.03 2.32 -0.71
C MET A 104 -0.95 1.68 0.15
N THR A 105 -1.32 1.28 1.37
CA THR A 105 -0.41 0.62 2.33
C THR A 105 -0.22 -0.86 2.00
N ALA A 106 0.72 -1.53 2.66
CA ALA A 106 0.97 -2.97 2.53
C ALA A 106 0.79 -3.69 3.87
N HIS A 107 0.29 -4.94 3.83
CA HIS A 107 0.21 -5.82 5.00
C HIS A 107 1.52 -6.56 5.28
N ILE A 108 2.63 -5.82 5.31
CA ILE A 108 3.96 -6.36 5.61
C ILE A 108 4.37 -5.99 7.03
N PHE A 109 5.12 -6.87 7.68
CA PHE A 109 5.72 -6.62 8.99
C PHE A 109 7.21 -6.32 8.86
N ASN A 110 7.67 -5.36 9.65
CA ASN A 110 9.08 -5.03 9.75
C ASN A 110 9.37 -4.55 11.17
N ALA A 111 10.03 -5.38 11.97
CA ALA A 111 10.30 -5.10 13.37
C ALA A 111 11.22 -3.87 13.59
N ASN A 112 11.93 -3.43 12.56
CA ASN A 112 12.76 -2.22 12.61
C ASN A 112 11.93 -0.95 12.37
N LEU A 113 10.73 -1.05 11.80
CA LEU A 113 9.79 0.06 11.62
C LEU A 113 8.75 0.09 12.74
N ASP A 114 8.17 -1.08 13.04
CA ASP A 114 7.24 -1.28 14.15
C ASP A 114 7.36 -2.73 14.64
N PRO A 115 7.75 -2.96 15.91
CA PRO A 115 7.96 -4.31 16.44
C PRO A 115 6.66 -5.08 16.72
N GLU A 116 5.49 -4.44 16.65
CA GLU A 116 4.21 -5.03 17.05
C GLU A 116 3.22 -5.14 15.88
N LEU A 117 3.18 -4.16 14.98
CA LEU A 117 2.11 -4.02 14.00
C LEU A 117 2.62 -4.08 12.55
N PRO A 118 1.86 -4.71 11.63
CA PRO A 118 2.13 -4.58 10.20
C PRO A 118 1.90 -3.14 9.73
N ALA A 119 2.55 -2.74 8.64
CA ALA A 119 2.60 -1.37 8.16
C ALA A 119 1.22 -0.70 8.02
N THR A 120 0.22 -1.37 7.44
CA THR A 120 -1.17 -0.86 7.35
C THR A 120 -1.79 -0.47 8.69
N LEU A 121 -1.40 -1.15 9.78
CA LEU A 121 -1.97 -0.98 11.12
C LEU A 121 -1.08 -0.13 12.04
N SER A 122 0.09 0.31 11.58
CA SER A 122 1.12 0.92 12.42
C SER A 122 1.08 2.45 12.35
N PRO A 123 0.82 3.16 13.48
CA PRO A 123 1.00 4.61 13.55
C PRO A 123 2.43 5.05 13.30
N ALA A 124 3.43 4.23 13.68
CA ALA A 124 4.84 4.52 13.42
C ALA A 124 5.14 4.56 11.92
N VAL A 125 4.52 3.68 11.13
CA VAL A 125 4.70 3.63 9.67
C VAL A 125 3.82 4.65 8.94
N ILE A 126 2.53 4.72 9.26
CA ILE A 126 1.60 5.57 8.51
C ILE A 126 1.69 7.03 8.96
N THR A 127 1.59 7.32 10.25
CA THR A 127 1.74 8.69 10.74
C THR A 127 3.21 9.10 10.76
N GLY A 128 4.07 8.32 11.42
CA GLY A 128 5.47 8.68 11.61
C GLY A 128 6.30 8.70 10.32
N LEU A 129 6.34 7.59 9.58
CA LEU A 129 7.17 7.51 8.37
C LEU A 129 6.50 8.22 7.19
N LEU A 130 5.25 7.91 6.85
CA LEU A 130 4.63 8.48 5.65
C LEU A 130 4.22 9.95 5.81
N ARG A 131 3.48 10.30 6.86
CA ARG A 131 2.98 11.68 7.01
C ARG A 131 4.04 12.64 7.53
N GLU A 132 4.73 12.29 8.62
CA GLU A 132 5.70 13.19 9.25
C GLU A 132 7.04 13.23 8.50
N GLN A 133 7.66 12.08 8.24
CA GLN A 133 9.00 12.06 7.61
C GLN A 133 8.97 12.29 6.09
N LEU A 134 8.04 11.66 5.37
CA LEU A 134 7.91 11.89 3.91
C LEU A 134 7.04 13.10 3.56
N GLY A 135 6.33 13.70 4.52
CA GLY A 135 5.54 14.91 4.31
C GLY A 135 4.26 14.67 3.49
N TYR A 136 3.70 13.46 3.51
CA TYR A 136 2.51 13.13 2.71
C TYR A 136 1.20 13.53 3.41
N ASP A 137 0.48 14.49 2.82
CA ASP A 137 -0.81 14.99 3.32
C ASP A 137 -2.00 14.57 2.43
N GLY A 138 -1.77 13.65 1.47
CA GLY A 138 -2.83 13.14 0.60
C GLY A 138 -3.61 11.97 1.22
N VAL A 139 -4.37 11.25 0.38
CA VAL A 139 -5.25 10.18 0.86
C VAL A 139 -4.48 8.85 1.02
N VAL A 140 -4.57 8.24 2.20
CA VAL A 140 -4.02 6.92 2.50
C VAL A 140 -5.12 5.87 2.44
N ILE A 141 -4.90 4.83 1.65
CA ILE A 141 -5.84 3.72 1.44
C ILE A 141 -5.21 2.44 2.00
N SER A 142 -5.95 1.60 2.73
CA SER A 142 -5.43 0.28 3.07
C SER A 142 -5.32 -0.60 1.81
N ASP A 143 -4.39 -1.56 1.79
CA ASP A 143 -4.63 -2.76 0.96
C ASP A 143 -5.89 -3.49 1.49
N ASP A 144 -6.41 -4.46 0.75
CA ASP A 144 -7.64 -5.15 1.12
C ASP A 144 -7.55 -5.75 2.53
N ILE A 145 -8.33 -5.20 3.46
CA ILE A 145 -8.21 -5.50 4.89
C ILE A 145 -8.63 -6.94 5.22
N GLN A 146 -9.28 -7.63 4.28
CA GLN A 146 -9.70 -9.03 4.42
C GLN A 146 -8.59 -10.03 4.07
N MET A 147 -7.45 -9.59 3.55
CA MET A 147 -6.33 -10.46 3.22
C MET A 147 -5.76 -11.18 4.46
N ARG A 148 -5.23 -12.39 4.27
CA ARG A 148 -4.70 -13.24 5.35
C ARG A 148 -3.55 -12.62 6.13
N GLY A 149 -2.73 -11.77 5.49
CA GLY A 149 -1.71 -10.99 6.20
C GLY A 149 -2.23 -10.15 7.38
N ILE A 150 -3.54 -9.84 7.40
CA ILE A 150 -4.23 -9.18 8.52
C ILE A 150 -5.13 -10.16 9.27
N THR A 151 -5.97 -10.92 8.55
CA THR A 151 -7.04 -11.71 9.18
C THR A 151 -6.54 -12.94 9.96
N ASP A 152 -5.30 -13.38 9.72
CA ASP A 152 -4.65 -14.40 10.55
C ASP A 152 -4.21 -13.86 11.92
N LEU A 153 -4.05 -12.53 12.04
CA LEU A 153 -3.56 -11.85 13.26
C LEU A 153 -4.68 -11.14 14.03
N PHE A 154 -5.61 -10.51 13.30
CA PHE A 154 -6.63 -9.65 13.86
C PHE A 154 -8.01 -9.99 13.30
N LYS A 155 -9.03 -9.81 14.15
CA LYS A 155 -10.40 -9.70 13.65
C LYS A 155 -10.52 -8.44 12.81
N VAL A 156 -11.35 -8.49 11.77
CA VAL A 156 -11.52 -7.38 10.81
C VAL A 156 -11.91 -6.07 11.51
N GLU A 157 -12.76 -6.13 12.55
CA GLU A 157 -13.16 -4.96 13.34
C GLU A 157 -11.95 -4.30 14.00
N LYS A 158 -11.07 -5.09 14.61
CA LYS A 158 -9.86 -4.57 15.27
C LYS A 158 -8.84 -4.06 14.24
N ALA A 159 -8.70 -4.73 13.11
CA ALA A 159 -7.83 -4.28 12.03
C ALA A 159 -8.27 -2.92 11.48
N ILE A 160 -9.57 -2.68 11.32
CA ILE A 160 -10.11 -1.40 10.88
C ILE A 160 -9.84 -0.31 11.92
N GLU A 161 -10.12 -0.57 13.20
CA GLU A 161 -9.83 0.37 14.29
C GLU A 161 -8.35 0.77 14.27
N LEU A 162 -7.44 -0.21 14.19
CA LEU A 162 -6.00 0.04 14.15
C LEU A 162 -5.56 0.80 12.89
N ALA A 163 -6.11 0.49 11.71
CA ALA A 163 -5.80 1.20 10.47
C ALA A 163 -6.22 2.68 10.55
N LEU A 164 -7.41 2.96 11.08
CA LEU A 164 -7.89 4.33 11.29
C LEU A 164 -7.00 5.08 12.29
N VAL A 165 -6.63 4.46 13.41
CA VAL A 165 -5.70 5.03 14.40
C VAL A 165 -4.31 5.26 13.82
N ALA A 166 -3.85 4.40 12.90
CA ALA A 166 -2.58 4.56 12.22
C ALA A 166 -2.53 5.79 11.30
N GLY A 167 -3.68 6.26 10.80
CA GLY A 167 -3.80 7.39 9.88
C GLY A 167 -4.23 7.01 8.47
N VAL A 168 -4.83 5.83 8.29
CA VAL A 168 -5.48 5.43 7.03
C VAL A 168 -6.83 6.14 6.88
N ASP A 169 -7.07 6.76 5.73
CA ASP A 169 -8.29 7.53 5.45
C ASP A 169 -9.39 6.69 4.81
N MET A 170 -9.02 5.69 4.01
CA MET A 170 -9.95 4.81 3.29
C MET A 170 -9.60 3.34 3.48
N ILE A 171 -10.58 2.56 3.94
CA ILE A 171 -10.42 1.11 4.10
C ILE A 171 -10.90 0.39 2.83
N ALA A 172 -10.00 -0.35 2.19
CA ALA A 172 -10.34 -1.22 1.07
C ALA A 172 -10.89 -2.56 1.57
N VAL A 173 -12.05 -2.94 1.03
CA VAL A 173 -12.66 -4.26 1.23
C VAL A 173 -13.05 -4.81 -0.14
N ALA A 174 -12.27 -5.75 -0.67
CA ALA A 174 -12.40 -6.19 -2.06
C ALA A 174 -12.51 -7.71 -2.25
N ASN A 175 -11.88 -8.55 -1.42
CA ASN A 175 -11.89 -10.00 -1.65
C ASN A 175 -13.24 -10.69 -1.44
N ASN A 176 -14.19 -10.08 -0.72
CA ASN A 176 -15.51 -10.66 -0.42
C ASN A 176 -15.45 -12.16 -0.06
N LEU A 177 -14.47 -12.57 0.76
CA LEU A 177 -14.15 -13.99 1.06
C LEU A 177 -15.38 -14.75 1.58
N THR A 178 -16.26 -14.05 2.28
CA THR A 178 -17.59 -14.50 2.67
C THR A 178 -18.57 -13.34 2.53
N TYR A 179 -19.56 -13.48 1.65
CA TYR A 179 -20.62 -12.48 1.50
C TYR A 179 -21.54 -12.54 2.72
N SER A 180 -21.48 -11.53 3.60
CA SER A 180 -22.27 -11.45 4.82
C SER A 180 -23.17 -10.21 4.88
N GLY A 181 -23.59 -9.68 3.73
CA GLY A 181 -24.21 -8.34 3.63
C GLY A 181 -23.16 -7.25 3.35
N THR A 182 -23.51 -5.97 3.47
CA THR A 182 -22.49 -4.93 3.30
C THR A 182 -21.59 -4.95 4.53
N ILE A 183 -20.28 -5.04 4.30
CA ILE A 183 -19.33 -5.01 5.42
C ILE A 183 -19.50 -3.70 6.23
N ALA A 184 -19.90 -2.62 5.56
CA ALA A 184 -20.22 -1.33 6.18
C ALA A 184 -21.25 -1.43 7.30
N ASP A 185 -22.28 -2.28 7.14
CA ASP A 185 -23.32 -2.49 8.17
C ASP A 185 -22.75 -3.04 9.49
N ARG A 186 -21.63 -3.77 9.44
CA ARG A 186 -20.97 -4.30 10.62
C ARG A 186 -20.20 -3.24 11.41
N PHE A 187 -19.95 -2.07 10.83
CA PHE A 187 -19.03 -1.08 11.38
C PHE A 187 -19.68 0.25 11.77
N PHE A 188 -20.94 0.50 11.41
CA PHE A 188 -21.68 1.71 11.85
C PHE A 188 -21.73 1.89 13.38
N THR A 189 -21.48 0.84 14.16
CA THR A 189 -21.51 0.86 15.63
C THR A 189 -20.14 0.77 16.30
N THR A 190 -19.04 0.74 15.53
CA THR A 190 -17.69 0.42 16.05
C THR A 190 -16.78 1.64 16.24
N VAL A 191 -17.29 2.86 16.05
CA VAL A 191 -16.56 4.11 16.29
C VAL A 191 -17.41 5.07 17.11
#